data_AF-A0A392W863-F1
#
_entry.id   AF-A0A392W863-F1
#
_cell.length_a   1.000
_cell.length_b   1.000
_cell.length_c   1.000
_cell.angle_alpha   90.00
_cell.angle_beta   90.00
_cell.angle_gamma   90.00
#
_symmetry.space_group_name_H-M   'P 1'
#
loop_
_entity.id
_entity.type
_entity.pdbx_description
1 polymer ?
#
loop_
_entity_poly.entity_id
_entity_poly.type
_entity_poly.pdbx_seq_one_letter_code
_entity_poly.pdbx_strand_id
1 'polypeptide(L)' 'GRDKGGKLAPNWEGPFRINENFTGGAYRLETLQGEIMPWTWNIANLRYYYS' A
#
# COMPACT_ATOMS: atom_id res chain seq x y z
N GLY A 1 -7.72 -13.65 24.70
CA GLY A 1 -7.57 -12.34 24.04
C GLY A 1 -6.95 -12.60 22.69
N ARG A 2 -7.52 -12.09 21.60
CA ARG A 2 -6.95 -12.28 20.25
C ARG A 2 -5.90 -11.22 20.02
N ASP A 3 -4.65 -11.54 20.32
CA ASP A 3 -3.46 -10.84 19.85
C ASP A 3 -3.32 -11.03 18.34
N LYS A 4 -4.13 -10.32 17.56
CA LYS A 4 -4.01 -10.26 16.10
C LYS A 4 -2.90 -9.32 15.63
N GLY A 5 -1.93 -9.00 16.48
CA GLY A 5 -0.91 -8.02 16.14
C GLY A 5 0.03 -7.71 17.29
N GLY A 6 0.87 -8.65 17.66
CA GLY A 6 2.04 -8.34 18.49
C GLY A 6 3.00 -7.40 17.76
N LYS A 7 4.04 -6.92 18.46
CA LYS A 7 5.11 -6.01 17.99
C LYS A 7 5.77 -6.36 16.63
N LEU A 8 5.51 -7.56 16.09
CA LEU A 8 6.07 -8.09 14.85
C LEU A 8 5.03 -8.33 13.75
N ALA A 9 3.76 -7.97 13.97
CA ALA A 9 2.79 -8.05 12.90
C ALA A 9 3.06 -6.97 11.85
N PRO A 10 2.94 -7.31 10.57
CA PRO A 10 3.16 -6.35 9.51
C PRO A 10 2.11 -5.24 9.57
N ASN A 11 2.55 -4.00 9.44
CA ASN A 11 1.73 -2.79 9.48
C ASN A 11 1.16 -2.43 8.10
N TRP A 12 0.81 -3.43 7.30
CA TRP A 12 0.22 -3.19 5.97
C TRP A 12 -1.09 -2.42 6.12
N GLU A 13 -1.14 -1.24 5.51
CA GLU A 13 -2.37 -0.49 5.35
C GLU A 13 -3.17 -1.06 4.17
N GLY A 14 -4.47 -0.75 4.14
CA GLY A 14 -5.47 -1.42 3.31
C GLY A 14 -5.18 -1.48 1.81
N PRO A 15 -6.08 -2.09 1.03
CA PRO A 15 -5.93 -2.13 -0.42
C PRO A 15 -5.93 -0.71 -1.03
N PHE A 16 -4.95 -0.46 -1.89
CA PHE A 16 -4.85 0.74 -2.72
C PHE A 16 -4.89 0.37 -4.20
N ARG A 17 -5.17 1.35 -5.05
CA ARG A 17 -5.02 1.24 -6.50
C ARG A 17 -3.77 1.98 -6.95
N ILE A 18 -3.15 1.51 -8.02
CA ILE A 18 -2.06 2.24 -8.69
C ILE A 18 -2.71 3.34 -9.54
N ASN A 19 -2.40 4.59 -9.24
CA ASN A 19 -2.82 5.74 -10.04
C ASN A 19 -1.80 6.04 -11.14
N GLU A 20 -0.52 6.11 -10.79
CA GLU A 20 0.57 6.38 -11.75
C GLU A 20 1.76 5.45 -11.51
N ASN A 21 2.42 5.06 -12.60
CA ASN A 21 3.63 4.23 -12.60
C ASN A 21 4.83 5.08 -13.07
N PHE A 22 5.86 5.17 -12.24
CA PHE A 22 7.10 5.88 -12.53
C PHE A 22 8.22 4.90 -12.84
N THR A 23 9.22 5.37 -13.60
CA THR A 23 10.43 4.60 -13.87
C THR A 23 11.15 4.22 -12.57
N GLY A 24 11.74 3.03 -12.53
CA GLY A 24 12.45 2.53 -11.34
C GLY A 24 11.56 1.91 -10.26
N GLY A 25 10.29 1.61 -10.56
CA GLY A 25 9.40 0.88 -9.65
C GLY A 25 8.82 1.72 -8.53
N ALA A 26 8.62 3.02 -8.78
CA ALA A 26 7.87 3.89 -7.89
C ALA A 26 6.44 4.08 -8.42
N TYR A 27 5.47 4.18 -7.51
CA TYR A 27 4.05 4.26 -7.83
C TYR A 27 3.37 5.33 -7.01
N ARG A 28 2.48 6.11 -7.63
CA ARG A 28 1.52 6.93 -6.89
C ARG A 28 0.28 6.09 -6.64
N LEU A 29 -0.18 6.08 -5.39
CA LEU A 29 -1.33 5.28 -4.97
C LEU A 29 -2.59 6.14 -4.92
N GLU A 30 -3.73 5.49 -5.03
CA GLU A 30 -5.07 6.06 -4.85
C GLU A 30 -5.84 5.18 -3.86
N THR A 31 -6.58 5.83 -2.96
CA THR A 31 -7.49 5.14 -2.04
C THR A 31 -8.67 4.54 -2.79
N LEU A 32 -9.40 3.61 -2.17
CA LEU A 32 -10.60 3.06 -2.79
C LEU A 32 -11.73 4.10 -2.96
N GLN A 33 -11.62 5.24 -2.28
CA GLN A 33 -12.52 6.38 -2.34
C GLN A 33 -12.17 7.37 -3.46
N GLY A 34 -11.03 7.19 -4.15
CA GLY A 34 -10.61 8.05 -5.25
C GLY A 34 -9.61 9.14 -4.87
N GLU A 35 -9.08 9.12 -3.64
CA GLU A 35 -8.14 10.14 -3.18
C GLU A 35 -6.71 9.74 -3.56
N ILE A 36 -6.02 10.64 -4.25
CA ILE A 36 -4.64 10.43 -4.68
C ILE A 36 -3.69 10.72 -3.52
N MET A 37 -2.80 9.76 -3.23
CA MET A 37 -1.75 9.95 -2.24
C MET A 37 -0.71 10.96 -2.75
N PRO A 38 -0.28 11.91 -1.91
CA PRO A 38 0.66 12.94 -2.33
C PRO A 38 2.06 12.36 -2.62
N TRP A 39 2.43 11.28 -1.94
CA TRP A 39 3.73 10.60 -2.04
C TRP A 39 3.73 9.45 -3.05
N THR A 40 4.92 9.15 -3.58
CA THR A 40 5.20 7.94 -4.35
C THR A 40 5.78 6.84 -3.46
N TRP A 41 5.45 5.60 -3.77
CA TRP A 41 5.82 4.41 -3.03
C TRP A 41 6.67 3.49 -3.90
N ASN A 42 7.78 3.01 -3.35
CA ASN A 42 8.59 2.00 -4.03
C ASN A 42 7.90 0.64 -3.99
N ILE A 43 8.06 -0.18 -5.04
CA ILE A 43 7.51 -1.53 -5.14
C ILE A 43 7.89 -2.42 -3.95
N ALA A 44 9.07 -2.22 -3.34
CA ALA A 44 9.50 -2.95 -2.15
C ALA A 44 8.62 -2.70 -0.93
N ASN A 45 7.90 -1.57 -0.90
CA ASN A 45 6.96 -1.19 0.16
C ASN A 45 5.51 -1.53 -0.23
N LEU A 46 5.29 -2.30 -1.29
CA LEU A 46 3.96 -2.67 -1.78
C LEU A 46 3.83 -4.18 -1.87
N ARG A 47 2.60 -4.67 -1.74
CA ARG A 47 2.27 -6.07 -1.95
C ARG A 47 0.97 -6.18 -2.73
N TYR A 48 0.90 -7.11 -3.67
CA TYR A 48 -0.35 -7.40 -4.35
C TYR A 48 -1.41 -7.83 -3.35
N TYR A 49 -2.57 -7.20 -3.43
CA TYR A 49 -3.75 -7.55 -2.68
C TYR A 49 -4.51 -8.65 -3.43
N TYR A 50 -4.69 -9.80 -2.79
CA TYR A 50 -5.49 -10.91 -3.29
C TYR A 50 -6.70 -11.03 -2.37
N SER A 51 -7.90 -10.88 -2.93
CA SER A 51 -9.18 -11.06 -2.22
C SER A 51 -9.63 -12.51 -2.21
#